data_AF-A0A1H2G9D5-F1
#
_entry.id   AF-A0A1H2G9D5-F1
#
_cell.length_a   1.000
_cell.length_b   1.000
_cell.length_c   1.000
_cell.angle_alpha   90.00
_cell.angle_beta   90.00
_cell.angle_gamma   90.00
#
_symmetry.space_group_name_H-M   'P 1'
#
loop_
_entity.id
_entity.type
_entity.pdbx_description
1 polymer ?
#
loop_
_entity_poly.entity_id
_entity_poly.type
_entity_poly.pdbx_seq_one_letter_code
_entity_poly.pdbx_strand_id
1 'polypeptide(L)'
;MEESKSFDWTTNLKEVPVREWKDRFAWVEEPYVSPDGETIAGIVNVEEGVFSVCENGELWAGEYEKAWCLRPLPDGRFAALVSNDEEWTLSISGKDWESRFDFIWDFQATPDGSSVSIAVQKDSEYAMAVNDESWDRMYDNINEMVLSDTGSTAAVVQVSPMSAADIETFKQGVFSCAVNGKAIEKNFLNIWDISFDSTGKNVAYGARLNRSDYTIAVNDTAWDKKFQSVWKPVFLPDESSVIAPVKTGGKWTLYKDCQPFWKNSYDQLWKLLVSPKTGNIAAIVSKEFGKWTVAQNDNAWNMSADQMISDLVYSKDGSTLVAVLKDKGAWTLAVNQKKWDLAADKVFDPCISSDGSIVSVVIEKQGQYFLVVNNHVIPNGYDFMTTPVISPDNTKIMQRAVKDGVYQRQILSLNKIL
;
A
#
# COMPACT_ATOMS: atom_id res chain seq x y z
N MET A 1 25.69 0.08 2.43
CA MET A 1 25.68 -0.56 1.10
C MET A 1 25.73 -2.05 1.35
N GLU A 2 24.63 -2.59 1.87
CA GLU A 2 24.46 -4.03 2.02
C GLU A 2 24.08 -4.58 0.64
N GLU A 3 24.72 -5.68 0.25
CA GLU A 3 24.36 -6.42 -0.95
C GLU A 3 22.89 -6.83 -0.84
N SER A 4 22.02 -6.20 -1.63
CA SER A 4 20.68 -6.75 -1.86
C SER A 4 20.88 -8.19 -2.33
N LYS A 5 20.41 -9.18 -1.55
CA LYS A 5 20.48 -10.59 -1.94
C LYS A 5 20.02 -10.73 -3.38
N SER A 6 20.93 -11.14 -4.27
CA SER A 6 20.59 -11.41 -5.67
C SER A 6 19.65 -12.61 -5.69
N PHE A 7 18.48 -12.47 -6.32
CA PHE A 7 17.51 -13.55 -6.42
C PHE A 7 18.09 -14.71 -7.23
N ASP A 8 17.80 -15.96 -6.84
CA ASP A 8 18.21 -17.14 -7.60
C ASP A 8 17.37 -17.29 -8.87
N TRP A 9 17.91 -16.89 -10.01
CA TRP A 9 17.28 -17.05 -11.33
C TRP A 9 17.73 -18.29 -12.09
N THR A 10 18.51 -19.19 -11.47
CA THR A 10 19.12 -20.35 -12.13
C THR A 10 18.43 -21.66 -11.75
N THR A 11 17.91 -21.77 -10.52
CA THR A 11 17.12 -22.93 -10.11
C THR A 11 15.70 -22.84 -10.67
N ASN A 12 15.37 -23.73 -11.60
CA ASN A 12 14.09 -23.67 -12.33
C ASN A 12 12.86 -23.90 -11.45
N LEU A 13 12.96 -24.78 -10.44
CA LEU A 13 11.86 -25.15 -9.57
C LEU A 13 12.39 -25.44 -8.17
N LYS A 14 11.77 -24.83 -7.16
CA LYS A 14 11.90 -25.22 -5.75
C LYS A 14 10.51 -25.50 -5.20
N GLU A 15 10.40 -26.50 -4.34
CA GLU A 15 9.13 -26.97 -3.82
C GLU A 15 9.16 -27.08 -2.29
N VAL A 16 8.05 -26.68 -1.66
CA VAL A 16 7.84 -26.83 -0.21
C VAL A 16 6.45 -27.44 0.00
N PRO A 17 6.34 -28.61 0.66
CA PRO A 17 5.03 -29.19 0.98
C PRO A 17 4.37 -28.34 2.08
N VAL A 18 3.23 -27.73 1.76
CA VAL A 18 2.47 -26.89 2.71
C VAL A 18 1.16 -27.55 3.15
N ARG A 19 0.71 -28.59 2.45
CA ARG A 19 -0.47 -29.37 2.83
C ARG A 19 -0.32 -29.99 4.21
N GLU A 20 0.87 -30.54 4.50
CA GLU A 20 1.16 -31.20 5.77
C GLU A 20 1.03 -30.27 6.98
N TRP A 21 1.10 -28.96 6.80
CA TRP A 21 0.89 -28.01 7.90
C TRP A 21 -0.53 -28.15 8.47
N LYS A 22 -1.53 -28.46 7.63
CA LYS A 22 -2.91 -28.70 8.08
C LYS A 22 -3.10 -30.00 8.85
N ASP A 23 -2.18 -30.94 8.68
CA ASP A 23 -2.16 -32.20 9.43
C ASP A 23 -1.35 -32.07 10.73
N ARG A 24 -0.41 -31.11 10.78
CA ARG A 24 0.49 -30.85 11.91
C ARG A 24 -0.06 -29.85 12.92
N PHE A 25 -0.86 -28.88 12.48
CA PHE A 25 -1.35 -27.77 13.30
C PHE A 25 -2.87 -27.77 13.35
N ALA A 26 -3.44 -27.32 14.47
CA ALA A 26 -4.88 -27.26 14.65
C ALA A 26 -5.55 -26.29 13.67
N TRP A 27 -4.83 -25.23 13.28
CA TRP A 27 -5.25 -24.28 12.27
C TRP A 27 -4.04 -23.61 11.60
N VAL A 28 -4.20 -23.23 10.34
CA VAL A 28 -3.18 -22.57 9.50
C VAL A 28 -3.84 -21.42 8.75
N GLU A 29 -3.30 -20.21 8.90
CA GLU A 29 -3.74 -19.03 8.15
C GLU A 29 -3.30 -19.08 6.67
N GLU A 30 -3.89 -18.24 5.82
CA GLU A 30 -3.42 -18.06 4.45
C GLU A 30 -1.93 -17.67 4.43
N PRO A 31 -1.10 -18.34 3.60
CA PRO A 31 0.33 -18.14 3.63
C PRO A 31 0.77 -16.88 2.87
N TYR A 32 1.94 -16.36 3.25
CA TYR A 32 2.66 -15.29 2.59
C TYR A 32 4.00 -15.80 2.06
N VAL A 33 4.54 -15.14 1.04
CA VAL A 33 5.77 -15.57 0.37
C VAL A 33 6.78 -14.43 0.32
N SER A 34 8.03 -14.73 0.63
CA SER A 34 9.15 -13.77 0.59
C SER A 34 9.33 -13.20 -0.82
N PRO A 35 9.86 -11.97 -0.98
CA PRO A 35 10.04 -11.33 -2.29
C PRO A 35 10.85 -12.17 -3.29
N ASP A 36 11.88 -12.88 -2.81
CA ASP A 36 12.72 -13.78 -3.60
C ASP A 36 12.10 -15.16 -3.87
N GLY A 37 10.94 -15.44 -3.28
CA GLY A 37 10.20 -16.69 -3.39
C GLY A 37 10.81 -17.87 -2.64
N GLU A 38 11.88 -17.68 -1.87
CA GLU A 38 12.59 -18.76 -1.18
C GLU A 38 11.85 -19.29 0.05
N THR A 39 11.02 -18.45 0.67
CA THR A 39 10.30 -18.79 1.90
C THR A 39 8.81 -18.56 1.73
N ILE A 40 8.02 -19.59 2.06
CA ILE A 40 6.59 -19.47 2.32
C ILE A 40 6.37 -19.57 3.83
N ALA A 41 5.52 -18.69 4.37
CA ALA A 41 5.25 -18.60 5.79
C ALA A 41 3.76 -18.49 6.09
N GLY A 42 3.31 -19.03 7.21
CA GLY A 42 1.93 -18.87 7.68
C GLY A 42 1.85 -18.80 9.20
N ILE A 43 0.89 -18.05 9.73
CA ILE A 43 0.55 -18.12 11.15
C ILE A 43 -0.15 -19.47 11.39
N VAL A 44 0.26 -20.17 12.44
CA VAL A 44 -0.26 -21.48 12.80
C VAL A 44 -0.71 -21.49 14.26
N ASN A 45 -1.82 -22.17 14.53
CA ASN A 45 -2.22 -22.54 15.88
C ASN A 45 -1.61 -23.91 16.20
N VAL A 46 -0.57 -23.92 17.02
CA VAL A 46 0.22 -25.11 17.37
C VAL A 46 -0.64 -26.06 18.21
N GLU A 47 -1.22 -25.53 19.28
CA GLU A 47 -2.18 -26.20 20.14
C GLU A 47 -3.11 -25.17 20.81
N GLU A 48 -4.01 -25.63 21.69
CA GLU A 48 -5.09 -24.84 22.30
C GLU A 48 -4.64 -23.44 22.78
N GLY A 49 -4.92 -22.41 21.98
CA GLY A 49 -4.58 -21.01 22.29
C GLY A 49 -3.11 -20.61 22.09
N VAL A 50 -2.25 -21.50 21.57
CA VAL A 50 -0.84 -21.24 21.31
C VAL A 50 -0.59 -21.04 19.81
N PHE A 51 -0.08 -19.88 19.43
CA PHE A 51 0.20 -19.48 18.05
C PHE A 51 1.70 -19.32 17.83
N SER A 52 2.14 -19.56 16.60
CA SER A 52 3.48 -19.26 16.12
C SER A 52 3.43 -19.00 14.61
N VAL A 53 4.59 -18.77 13.99
CA VAL A 53 4.74 -18.68 12.53
C VAL A 53 5.55 -19.86 12.05
N CYS A 54 5.05 -20.53 11.01
CA CYS A 54 5.75 -21.62 10.33
C CYS A 54 6.37 -21.09 9.03
N GLU A 55 7.70 -21.10 8.92
CA GLU A 55 8.46 -20.78 7.71
C GLU A 55 9.00 -22.07 7.08
N ASN A 56 8.59 -22.38 5.84
CA ASN A 56 9.02 -23.58 5.12
C ASN A 56 8.90 -24.91 5.92
N GLY A 57 7.93 -25.00 6.84
CA GLY A 57 7.72 -26.18 7.68
C GLY A 57 8.40 -26.12 9.05
N GLU A 58 9.23 -25.11 9.32
CA GLU A 58 9.90 -24.88 10.61
C GLU A 58 9.17 -23.80 11.41
N LEU A 59 9.00 -24.00 12.72
CA LEU A 59 8.38 -23.01 13.59
C LEU A 59 9.41 -21.93 14.01
N TRP A 60 8.94 -20.71 14.18
CA TRP A 60 9.64 -19.72 14.99
C TRP A 60 9.83 -20.27 16.42
N ALA A 61 10.89 -19.81 17.08
CA ALA A 61 11.16 -20.20 18.47
C ALA A 61 10.14 -19.61 19.46
N GLY A 62 9.47 -18.52 19.09
CA GLY A 62 8.46 -17.85 19.92
C GLY A 62 7.10 -18.53 19.85
N GLU A 63 6.45 -18.59 21.01
CA GLU A 63 5.06 -19.00 21.20
C GLU A 63 4.25 -17.81 21.73
N TYR A 64 3.03 -17.67 21.21
CA TYR A 64 2.22 -16.47 21.43
C TYR A 64 0.77 -16.82 21.74
N GLU A 65 0.11 -16.08 22.61
CA GLU A 65 -1.34 -16.20 22.84
C GLU A 65 -2.15 -15.70 21.63
N LYS A 66 -1.61 -14.73 20.88
CA LYS A 66 -2.18 -14.21 19.63
C LYS A 66 -1.08 -13.84 18.65
N ALA A 67 -1.33 -14.07 17.36
CA ALA A 67 -0.51 -13.58 16.27
C ALA A 67 -1.41 -13.16 15.10
N TRP A 68 -1.07 -12.06 14.43
CA TRP A 68 -1.76 -11.59 13.22
C TRP A 68 -0.87 -10.68 12.38
N CYS A 69 -1.38 -10.23 11.22
CA CYS A 69 -0.68 -9.34 10.29
C CYS A 69 0.70 -9.87 9.86
N LEU A 70 0.80 -11.17 9.52
CA LEU A 70 2.03 -11.71 8.94
C LEU A 70 2.33 -11.01 7.61
N ARG A 71 3.56 -10.49 7.47
CA ARG A 71 4.02 -9.77 6.28
C ARG A 71 5.46 -10.14 5.93
N PRO A 72 5.76 -10.42 4.64
CA PRO A 72 7.13 -10.50 4.18
C PRO A 72 7.75 -9.09 4.13
N LEU A 73 9.00 -8.97 4.56
CA LEU A 73 9.81 -7.77 4.44
C LEU A 73 10.64 -7.80 3.13
N PRO A 74 11.09 -6.64 2.62
CA PRO A 74 11.91 -6.55 1.41
C PRO A 74 13.21 -7.38 1.43
N ASP A 75 13.77 -7.62 2.62
CA ASP A 75 14.99 -8.40 2.81
C ASP A 75 14.77 -9.93 2.90
N GLY A 76 13.52 -10.38 2.77
CA GLY A 76 13.10 -11.78 2.81
C GLY A 76 12.73 -12.31 4.19
N ARG A 77 12.90 -11.53 5.27
CA ARG A 77 12.38 -11.89 6.60
C ARG A 77 10.86 -11.73 6.67
N PHE A 78 10.25 -12.28 7.71
CA PHE A 78 8.82 -12.08 7.99
C PHE A 78 8.64 -11.34 9.31
N ALA A 79 7.62 -10.49 9.34
CA ALA A 79 7.21 -9.77 10.53
C ALA A 79 5.76 -10.14 10.89
N ALA A 80 5.46 -10.27 12.18
CA ALA A 80 4.11 -10.51 12.69
C ALA A 80 3.86 -9.70 13.96
N LEU A 81 2.62 -9.26 14.15
CA LEU A 81 2.16 -8.66 15.39
C LEU A 81 1.77 -9.77 16.34
N VAL A 82 2.41 -9.83 17.50
CA VAL A 82 2.29 -10.93 18.45
C VAL A 82 1.97 -10.42 19.85
N SER A 83 1.31 -11.25 20.66
CA SER A 83 0.90 -10.88 22.02
C SER A 83 1.08 -12.02 23.00
N ASN A 84 1.51 -11.66 24.22
CA ASN A 84 1.58 -12.47 25.43
C ASN A 84 1.29 -11.57 26.62
N ASP A 85 0.68 -12.12 27.69
CA ASP A 85 0.40 -11.40 28.93
C ASP A 85 -0.36 -10.07 28.71
N GLU A 86 -1.34 -10.08 27.80
CA GLU A 86 -2.15 -8.91 27.40
C GLU A 86 -1.39 -7.76 26.71
N GLU A 87 -0.08 -7.89 26.49
CA GLU A 87 0.73 -6.90 25.77
C GLU A 87 1.02 -7.36 24.33
N TRP A 88 1.21 -6.39 23.44
CA TRP A 88 1.53 -6.57 22.03
C TRP A 88 2.94 -6.10 21.71
N THR A 89 3.57 -6.75 20.73
CA THR A 89 4.85 -6.35 20.13
C THR A 89 4.93 -6.76 18.66
N LEU A 90 6.01 -6.32 18.00
CA LEU A 90 6.39 -6.82 16.69
C LEU A 90 7.46 -7.91 16.85
N SER A 91 7.27 -9.04 16.17
CA SER A 91 8.30 -10.07 16.02
C SER A 91 8.78 -10.14 14.58
N ILE A 92 10.09 -10.14 14.36
CA ILE A 92 10.72 -10.25 13.03
C ILE A 92 11.59 -11.51 13.01
N SER A 93 11.22 -12.49 12.19
CA SER A 93 11.85 -13.82 12.13
C SER A 93 11.98 -14.47 13.52
N GLY A 94 10.91 -14.41 14.30
CA GLY A 94 10.84 -14.97 15.65
C GLY A 94 11.68 -14.23 16.71
N LYS A 95 12.14 -13.02 16.40
CA LYS A 95 12.80 -12.13 17.35
C LYS A 95 11.88 -10.96 17.66
N ASP A 96 11.39 -10.94 18.87
CA ASP A 96 10.54 -9.88 19.37
C ASP A 96 11.34 -8.59 19.58
N TRP A 97 10.70 -7.47 19.31
CA TRP A 97 11.11 -6.16 19.82
C TRP A 97 11.17 -6.16 21.35
N GLU A 98 11.96 -5.29 21.95
CA GLU A 98 11.98 -5.10 23.40
C GLU A 98 10.73 -4.34 23.88
N SER A 99 10.24 -3.40 23.09
CA SER A 99 9.06 -2.61 23.42
C SER A 99 7.79 -3.46 23.45
N ARG A 100 6.91 -3.11 24.39
CA ARG A 100 5.59 -3.72 24.62
C ARG A 100 4.54 -2.62 24.79
N PHE A 101 3.35 -2.89 24.24
CA PHE A 101 2.25 -1.94 24.11
C PHE A 101 0.91 -2.61 24.45
N ASP A 102 -0.08 -1.83 24.89
CA ASP A 102 -1.42 -2.36 25.20
C ASP A 102 -2.15 -2.83 23.93
N PHE A 103 -1.88 -2.17 22.80
CA PHE A 103 -2.47 -2.51 21.51
C PHE A 103 -1.61 -2.05 20.34
N ILE A 104 -1.67 -2.79 19.24
CA ILE A 104 -1.10 -2.43 17.93
C ILE A 104 -2.18 -2.65 16.88
N TRP A 105 -2.36 -1.75 15.91
CA TRP A 105 -3.39 -1.90 14.87
C TRP A 105 -2.95 -1.55 13.43
N ASP A 106 -1.71 -1.10 13.25
CA ASP A 106 -1.17 -0.74 11.94
C ASP A 106 0.28 -1.20 11.83
N PHE A 107 0.68 -1.62 10.63
CA PHE A 107 2.04 -2.08 10.29
C PHE A 107 2.43 -1.53 8.92
N GLN A 108 3.59 -0.89 8.84
CA GLN A 108 4.16 -0.35 7.60
C GLN A 108 5.66 -0.66 7.55
N ALA A 109 6.19 -0.84 6.34
CA ALA A 109 7.61 -1.00 6.10
C ALA A 109 8.03 -0.15 4.90
N THR A 110 9.25 0.41 4.94
CA THR A 110 9.80 1.13 3.80
C THR A 110 10.04 0.17 2.63
N PRO A 111 10.01 0.64 1.37
CA PRO A 111 10.23 -0.23 0.21
C PRO A 111 11.58 -0.97 0.22
N ASP A 112 12.59 -0.41 0.88
CA ASP A 112 13.91 -1.02 1.04
C ASP A 112 14.08 -1.85 2.34
N GLY A 113 13.06 -1.86 3.22
CA GLY A 113 13.06 -2.56 4.49
C GLY A 113 13.94 -1.93 5.58
N SER A 114 14.49 -0.73 5.35
CA SER A 114 15.33 -0.03 6.33
C SER A 114 14.57 0.45 7.57
N SER A 115 13.26 0.67 7.45
CA SER A 115 12.41 1.04 8.58
C SER A 115 11.11 0.25 8.59
N VAL A 116 10.71 -0.18 9.78
CA VAL A 116 9.40 -0.78 10.05
C VAL A 116 8.72 0.04 11.13
N SER A 117 7.46 0.39 10.91
CA SER A 117 6.66 1.16 11.86
C SER A 117 5.36 0.48 12.22
N ILE A 118 4.92 0.72 13.44
CA ILE A 118 3.63 0.28 13.97
C ILE A 118 2.89 1.45 14.63
N ALA A 119 1.56 1.44 14.58
CA ALA A 119 0.74 2.34 15.39
C ALA A 119 0.38 1.66 16.71
N VAL A 120 0.63 2.35 17.83
CA VAL A 120 0.64 1.76 19.17
C VAL A 120 -0.25 2.53 20.13
N GLN A 121 -0.78 1.81 21.12
CA GLN A 121 -1.43 2.36 22.29
C GLN A 121 -0.66 1.95 23.54
N LYS A 122 -0.47 2.88 24.47
CA LYS A 122 0.06 2.61 25.81
C LYS A 122 -0.55 3.57 26.82
N ASP A 123 -1.03 3.05 27.94
CA ASP A 123 -1.64 3.83 29.02
C ASP A 123 -2.78 4.75 28.53
N SER A 124 -3.58 4.26 27.57
CA SER A 124 -4.65 5.01 26.87
C SER A 124 -4.20 6.20 26.01
N GLU A 125 -2.90 6.37 25.79
CA GLU A 125 -2.33 7.31 24.83
C GLU A 125 -1.85 6.56 23.57
N TYR A 126 -1.68 7.28 22.47
CA TYR A 126 -1.43 6.72 21.15
C TYR A 126 -0.21 7.37 20.50
N ALA A 127 0.56 6.56 19.78
CA ALA A 127 1.77 6.99 19.08
C ALA A 127 2.06 6.10 17.86
N MET A 128 3.12 6.42 17.13
CA MET A 128 3.78 5.44 16.27
C MET A 128 5.11 5.03 16.89
N ALA A 129 5.53 3.79 16.63
CA ALA A 129 6.87 3.31 16.92
C ALA A 129 7.57 2.89 15.64
N VAL A 130 8.87 3.17 15.53
CA VAL A 130 9.72 2.85 14.37
C VAL A 130 10.94 2.11 14.87
N ASN A 131 11.21 0.93 14.30
CA ASN A 131 12.39 0.13 14.65
C ASN A 131 12.61 -0.02 16.16
N ASP A 132 11.56 -0.42 16.89
CA ASP A 132 11.54 -0.61 18.35
C ASP A 132 11.64 0.67 19.20
N GLU A 133 11.51 1.85 18.58
CA GLU A 133 11.48 3.13 19.29
C GLU A 133 10.13 3.83 19.10
N SER A 134 9.38 4.02 20.19
CA SER A 134 8.16 4.83 20.19
C SER A 134 8.48 6.32 20.10
N TRP A 135 7.58 7.11 19.54
CA TRP A 135 7.62 8.57 19.68
C TRP A 135 7.74 8.99 21.16
N ASP A 136 8.57 10.01 21.42
CA ASP A 136 8.75 10.61 22.76
C ASP A 136 7.45 11.18 23.34
N ARG A 137 6.53 11.60 22.46
CA ARG A 137 5.24 12.17 22.82
C ARG A 137 4.12 11.30 22.28
N MET A 138 3.22 10.90 23.17
CA MET A 138 1.96 10.28 22.83
C MET A 138 0.82 11.31 22.85
N TYR A 139 -0.32 10.93 22.28
CA TYR A 139 -1.48 11.79 22.11
C TYR A 139 -2.76 11.06 22.54
N ASP A 140 -3.79 11.79 22.97
CA ASP A 140 -5.10 11.24 23.31
C ASP A 140 -5.76 10.45 22.15
N ASN A 141 -5.36 10.75 20.92
CA ASN A 141 -5.88 10.14 19.71
C ASN A 141 -4.90 10.37 18.55
N ILE A 142 -4.70 9.32 17.73
CA ILE A 142 -4.06 9.42 16.42
C ILE A 142 -4.90 8.73 15.33
N ASN A 143 -4.81 9.20 14.09
CA ASN A 143 -5.30 8.49 12.90
C ASN A 143 -4.43 8.81 11.67
N GLU A 144 -4.71 8.18 10.52
CA GLU A 144 -4.02 8.45 9.25
C GLU A 144 -2.49 8.33 9.37
N MET A 145 -2.01 7.23 9.97
CA MET A 145 -0.59 6.97 10.16
C MET A 145 0.10 6.71 8.82
N VAL A 146 1.24 7.35 8.58
CA VAL A 146 2.00 7.26 7.33
C VAL A 146 3.49 7.12 7.64
N LEU A 147 4.13 6.14 7.00
CA LEU A 147 5.58 5.98 6.91
C LEU A 147 6.09 6.51 5.56
N SER A 148 7.08 7.39 5.58
CA SER A 148 7.79 7.85 4.38
C SER A 148 8.81 6.80 3.92
N ASP A 149 9.22 6.87 2.66
CA ASP A 149 10.30 6.03 2.11
C ASP A 149 11.65 6.21 2.84
N THR A 150 11.82 7.29 3.60
CA THR A 150 13.03 7.59 4.39
C THR A 150 12.92 7.16 5.86
N GLY A 151 11.80 6.54 6.25
CA GLY A 151 11.55 6.11 7.64
C GLY A 151 10.96 7.17 8.56
N SER A 152 10.64 8.36 8.04
CA SER A 152 9.92 9.38 8.82
C SER A 152 8.45 9.00 8.94
N THR A 153 7.85 9.33 10.07
CA THR A 153 6.45 8.98 10.38
C THR A 153 5.62 10.22 10.57
N ALA A 154 4.35 10.16 10.17
CA ALA A 154 3.38 11.20 10.45
C ALA A 154 2.02 10.59 10.78
N ALA A 155 1.25 11.31 11.59
CA ALA A 155 -0.13 10.97 11.89
C ALA A 155 -0.93 12.24 12.15
N VAL A 156 -2.24 12.13 11.99
CA VAL A 156 -3.19 13.14 12.49
C VAL A 156 -3.34 12.93 13.98
N VAL A 157 -3.14 13.98 14.77
CA VAL A 157 -3.13 13.90 16.24
C VAL A 157 -4.11 14.90 16.85
N GLN A 158 -4.74 14.51 17.96
CA GLN A 158 -5.49 15.44 18.80
C GLN A 158 -4.52 16.23 19.70
N VAL A 159 -4.44 17.55 19.50
CA VAL A 159 -3.48 18.43 20.23
C VAL A 159 -4.12 19.22 21.36
N SER A 160 -5.43 19.09 21.54
CA SER A 160 -6.16 19.73 22.62
C SER A 160 -7.13 18.73 23.26
N PRO A 161 -7.16 18.62 24.60
CA PRO A 161 -8.08 17.72 25.28
C PRO A 161 -9.52 18.04 24.91
N MET A 162 -10.29 17.00 24.63
CA MET A 162 -11.68 17.12 24.25
C MET A 162 -12.49 15.96 24.83
N SER A 163 -13.52 16.28 25.61
CA SER A 163 -14.43 15.25 26.14
C SER A 163 -15.33 14.68 25.05
N ALA A 164 -15.84 13.46 25.27
CA ALA A 164 -16.77 12.84 24.34
C ALA A 164 -17.99 13.74 24.07
N ALA A 165 -18.30 13.93 22.78
CA ALA A 165 -19.39 14.78 22.29
C ALA A 165 -19.26 16.29 22.58
N ASP A 166 -18.06 16.80 22.90
CA ASP A 166 -17.81 18.25 23.01
C ASP A 166 -17.69 18.92 21.63
N ILE A 167 -18.85 19.30 21.09
CA ILE A 167 -18.96 19.93 19.77
C ILE A 167 -18.34 21.34 19.75
N GLU A 168 -18.34 22.06 20.88
CA GLU A 168 -17.83 23.43 20.91
C GLU A 168 -16.31 23.47 20.91
N THR A 169 -15.65 22.55 21.63
CA THR A 169 -14.20 22.37 21.55
C THR A 169 -13.80 21.84 20.18
N PHE A 170 -14.52 20.84 19.64
CA PHE A 170 -14.25 20.32 18.29
C PHE A 170 -14.22 21.45 17.23
N LYS A 171 -15.22 22.34 17.25
CA LYS A 171 -15.33 23.49 16.32
C LYS A 171 -14.14 24.46 16.37
N GLN A 172 -13.36 24.49 17.46
CA GLN A 172 -12.17 25.34 17.58
C GLN A 172 -10.98 24.80 16.79
N GLY A 173 -11.04 23.54 16.35
CA GLY A 173 -9.97 22.87 15.63
C GLY A 173 -8.95 22.29 16.59
N VAL A 174 -9.07 21.00 16.86
CA VAL A 174 -8.24 20.28 17.85
C VAL A 174 -7.27 19.28 17.21
N PHE A 175 -7.24 19.21 15.87
CA PHE A 175 -6.39 18.27 15.15
C PHE A 175 -5.23 18.99 14.45
N SER A 176 -4.06 18.36 14.48
CA SER A 176 -2.86 18.78 13.75
C SER A 176 -2.16 17.55 13.17
N CYS A 177 -1.17 17.75 12.31
CA CYS A 177 -0.26 16.69 11.86
C CYS A 177 0.92 16.62 12.82
N ALA A 178 1.23 15.44 13.36
CA ALA A 178 2.51 15.17 13.99
C ALA A 178 3.48 14.58 12.95
N VAL A 179 4.73 15.02 13.00
CA VAL A 179 5.84 14.43 12.22
C VAL A 179 6.90 13.96 13.21
N ASN A 180 7.22 12.67 13.19
CA ASN A 180 8.14 12.02 14.13
C ASN A 180 7.79 12.37 15.60
N GLY A 181 6.51 12.28 15.95
CA GLY A 181 6.00 12.56 17.29
C GLY A 181 5.84 14.03 17.66
N LYS A 182 6.16 14.97 16.75
CA LYS A 182 6.06 16.42 17.02
C LYS A 182 4.94 17.04 16.21
N ALA A 183 3.92 17.51 16.90
CA ALA A 183 2.80 18.24 16.30
C ALA A 183 3.26 19.56 15.68
N ILE A 184 2.75 19.83 14.48
CA ILE A 184 2.82 21.13 13.81
C ILE A 184 1.91 22.12 14.56
N GLU A 185 2.26 23.41 14.57
CA GLU A 185 1.55 24.43 15.37
C GLU A 185 0.13 24.71 14.88
N LYS A 186 -0.11 24.61 13.57
CA LYS A 186 -1.40 24.90 12.96
C LYS A 186 -2.42 23.80 13.25
N ASN A 187 -3.55 24.23 13.81
CA ASN A 187 -4.67 23.35 14.09
C ASN A 187 -5.80 23.50 13.07
N PHE A 188 -6.56 22.43 12.90
CA PHE A 188 -7.68 22.30 11.97
C PHE A 188 -8.86 21.57 12.63
N LEU A 189 -10.05 21.70 12.02
CA LEU A 189 -11.22 20.94 12.44
C LEU A 189 -11.03 19.43 12.20
N ASN A 190 -10.34 19.08 11.11
CA ASN A 190 -9.85 17.74 10.80
C ASN A 190 -8.78 17.84 9.71
N ILE A 191 -7.90 16.85 9.61
CA ILE A 191 -6.98 16.66 8.48
C ILE A 191 -6.97 15.17 8.06
N TRP A 192 -6.55 14.87 6.83
CA TRP A 192 -6.52 13.50 6.27
C TRP A 192 -5.56 13.41 5.08
N ASP A 193 -5.32 12.18 4.59
CA ASP A 193 -4.55 11.89 3.39
C ASP A 193 -3.14 12.53 3.42
N ILE A 194 -2.37 12.26 4.47
CA ILE A 194 -1.00 12.80 4.61
C ILE A 194 -0.09 12.23 3.50
N SER A 195 0.72 13.10 2.93
CA SER A 195 1.79 12.79 1.97
C SER A 195 3.10 13.37 2.46
N PHE A 196 4.19 12.63 2.31
CA PHE A 196 5.55 13.12 2.48
C PHE A 196 6.16 13.57 1.15
N ASP A 197 7.10 14.50 1.22
CA ASP A 197 8.07 14.71 0.14
C ASP A 197 9.10 13.56 0.11
N SER A 198 9.91 13.48 -0.95
CA SER A 198 10.92 12.42 -1.09
C SER A 198 12.06 12.52 -0.07
N THR A 199 12.20 13.65 0.63
CA THR A 199 13.15 13.79 1.75
C THR A 199 12.59 13.27 3.08
N GLY A 200 11.27 13.07 3.17
CA GLY A 200 10.56 12.72 4.40
C GLY A 200 10.51 13.85 5.44
N LYS A 201 10.84 15.08 5.05
CA LYS A 201 10.88 16.24 5.97
C LYS A 201 9.62 17.07 5.91
N ASN A 202 9.00 17.17 4.73
CA ASN A 202 7.83 17.99 4.52
C ASN A 202 6.60 17.11 4.37
N VAL A 203 5.48 17.57 4.91
CA VAL A 203 4.19 16.92 4.79
C VAL A 203 3.18 17.83 4.10
N ALA A 204 2.30 17.25 3.30
CA ALA A 204 1.12 17.90 2.75
C ALA A 204 -0.11 17.06 3.06
N TYR A 205 -1.24 17.70 3.35
CA TYR A 205 -2.47 17.00 3.73
C TYR A 205 -3.72 17.80 3.37
N GLY A 206 -4.83 17.08 3.21
CA GLY A 206 -6.15 17.68 3.11
C GLY A 206 -6.59 18.21 4.47
N ALA A 207 -7.18 19.39 4.52
CA ALA A 207 -7.57 20.05 5.77
C ALA A 207 -8.99 20.59 5.70
N ARG A 208 -9.74 20.41 6.79
CA ARG A 208 -11.05 21.01 7.01
C ARG A 208 -10.91 22.19 7.95
N LEU A 209 -11.29 23.37 7.45
CA LEU A 209 -11.20 24.62 8.23
C LEU A 209 -12.45 24.82 9.09
N ASN A 210 -13.61 24.44 8.57
CA ASN A 210 -14.89 24.52 9.25
C ASN A 210 -15.90 23.54 8.62
N ARG A 211 -17.19 23.68 8.90
CA ARG A 211 -18.22 22.75 8.42
C ARG A 211 -18.31 22.63 6.89
N SER A 212 -17.94 23.66 6.12
CA SER A 212 -18.09 23.69 4.67
C SER A 212 -16.80 23.96 3.89
N ASP A 213 -15.78 24.51 4.54
CA ASP A 213 -14.57 24.96 3.87
C ASP A 213 -13.42 23.97 4.04
N TYR A 214 -12.81 23.60 2.92
CA TYR A 214 -11.70 22.67 2.80
C TYR A 214 -10.51 23.37 2.16
N THR A 215 -9.29 22.95 2.48
CA THR A 215 -8.04 23.45 1.88
C THR A 215 -6.97 22.37 1.88
N ILE A 216 -5.83 22.64 1.24
CA ILE A 216 -4.60 21.85 1.38
C ILE A 216 -3.67 22.63 2.30
N ALA A 217 -2.95 21.92 3.16
CA ALA A 217 -1.87 22.50 3.94
C ALA A 217 -0.55 21.78 3.64
N VAL A 218 0.53 22.54 3.68
CA VAL A 218 1.91 22.07 3.55
C VAL A 218 2.65 22.52 4.80
N ASN A 219 3.07 21.56 5.62
CA ASN A 219 3.56 21.78 6.97
C ASN A 219 2.59 22.69 7.77
N ASP A 220 3.02 23.89 8.17
CA ASP A 220 2.24 24.85 8.96
C ASP A 220 1.42 25.84 8.10
N THR A 221 1.54 25.77 6.77
CA THR A 221 0.97 26.74 5.84
C THR A 221 -0.18 26.15 5.05
N ALA A 222 -1.39 26.69 5.26
CA ALA A 222 -2.56 26.37 4.44
C ALA A 222 -2.59 27.19 3.14
N TRP A 223 -3.09 26.61 2.06
CA TRP A 223 -3.43 27.35 0.86
C TRP A 223 -4.50 28.42 1.17
N ASP A 224 -4.34 29.63 0.62
CA ASP A 224 -5.22 30.78 0.87
C ASP A 224 -6.65 30.58 0.33
N LYS A 225 -6.84 29.67 -0.63
CA LYS A 225 -8.16 29.40 -1.22
C LYS A 225 -8.91 28.33 -0.43
N LYS A 226 -10.23 28.48 -0.44
CA LYS A 226 -11.18 27.53 0.14
C LYS A 226 -11.89 26.77 -0.98
N PHE A 227 -12.11 25.49 -0.76
CA PHE A 227 -12.74 24.57 -1.70
C PHE A 227 -13.95 23.89 -1.06
N GLN A 228 -14.83 23.34 -1.90
CA GLN A 228 -15.99 22.57 -1.46
C GLN A 228 -15.59 21.19 -0.92
N SER A 229 -14.43 20.69 -1.36
CA SER A 229 -13.79 19.44 -0.92
C SER A 229 -12.39 19.35 -1.51
N VAL A 230 -11.53 18.49 -0.94
CA VAL A 230 -10.18 18.21 -1.42
C VAL A 230 -9.87 16.72 -1.24
N TRP A 231 -8.99 16.16 -2.08
CA TRP A 231 -8.42 14.82 -1.92
C TRP A 231 -6.92 14.89 -1.64
N LYS A 232 -6.31 13.73 -1.34
CA LYS A 232 -4.87 13.53 -1.13
C LYS A 232 -3.99 14.45 -1.99
N PRO A 233 -3.23 15.39 -1.37
CA PRO A 233 -2.19 16.12 -2.06
C PRO A 233 -0.99 15.22 -2.36
N VAL A 234 -0.20 15.57 -3.37
CA VAL A 234 1.02 14.84 -3.76
C VAL A 234 2.12 15.86 -4.07
N PHE A 235 3.32 15.62 -3.55
CA PHE A 235 4.51 16.38 -3.93
C PHE A 235 4.95 16.03 -5.34
N LEU A 236 5.33 17.04 -6.13
CA LEU A 236 5.99 16.81 -7.40
C LEU A 236 7.48 16.44 -7.18
N PRO A 237 8.15 15.82 -8.17
CA PRO A 237 9.57 15.47 -8.06
C PRO A 237 10.52 16.67 -7.87
N ASP A 238 10.02 17.89 -8.04
CA ASP A 238 10.76 19.14 -7.74
C ASP A 238 10.78 19.47 -6.23
N GLU A 239 10.11 18.67 -5.40
CA GLU A 239 10.02 18.73 -3.93
C GLU A 239 9.53 20.07 -3.34
N SER A 240 9.18 21.03 -4.18
CA SER A 240 8.77 22.39 -3.80
C SER A 240 7.31 22.65 -4.08
N SER A 241 6.73 21.88 -5.00
CA SER A 241 5.35 22.05 -5.43
C SER A 241 4.45 20.91 -4.96
N VAL A 242 3.23 21.26 -4.59
CA VAL A 242 2.17 20.31 -4.22
C VAL A 242 1.01 20.41 -5.21
N ILE A 243 0.58 19.26 -5.72
CA ILE A 243 -0.65 19.13 -6.49
C ILE A 243 -1.75 18.48 -5.65
N ALA A 244 -3.01 18.87 -5.87
CA ALA A 244 -4.13 18.24 -5.19
C ALA A 244 -5.42 18.32 -6.02
N PRO A 245 -6.26 17.27 -6.02
CA PRO A 245 -7.60 17.36 -6.55
C PRO A 245 -8.45 18.22 -5.63
N VAL A 246 -9.10 19.24 -6.19
CA VAL A 246 -9.99 20.13 -5.44
C VAL A 246 -11.34 20.22 -6.10
N LYS A 247 -12.40 20.33 -5.30
CA LYS A 247 -13.77 20.53 -5.78
C LYS A 247 -14.14 22.01 -5.73
N THR A 248 -14.44 22.57 -6.89
CA THR A 248 -14.86 23.96 -7.08
C THR A 248 -15.92 24.06 -8.18
N GLY A 249 -16.93 24.91 -7.99
CA GLY A 249 -18.04 25.02 -8.95
C GLY A 249 -18.79 23.69 -9.19
N GLY A 250 -18.79 22.79 -8.21
CA GLY A 250 -19.42 21.47 -8.29
C GLY A 250 -18.63 20.39 -9.03
N LYS A 251 -17.46 20.71 -9.61
CA LYS A 251 -16.59 19.79 -10.36
C LYS A 251 -15.23 19.64 -9.69
N TRP A 252 -14.53 18.55 -9.99
CA TRP A 252 -13.17 18.30 -9.55
C TRP A 252 -12.15 18.74 -10.61
N THR A 253 -11.07 19.36 -10.18
CA THR A 253 -9.96 19.78 -11.04
C THR A 253 -8.64 19.68 -10.26
N LEU A 254 -7.52 19.57 -10.96
CA LEU A 254 -6.21 19.48 -10.34
C LEU A 254 -5.62 20.89 -10.17
N TYR A 255 -5.27 21.22 -8.93
CA TYR A 255 -4.55 22.45 -8.58
C TYR A 255 -3.09 22.14 -8.30
N LYS A 256 -2.22 23.12 -8.54
CA LYS A 256 -0.80 23.15 -8.15
C LYS A 256 -0.57 24.41 -7.35
N ASP A 257 -0.10 24.28 -6.11
CA ASP A 257 0.24 25.41 -5.23
C ASP A 257 -0.86 26.48 -5.18
N CYS A 258 -2.10 26.06 -4.89
CA CYS A 258 -3.27 26.92 -4.81
C CYS A 258 -3.72 27.57 -6.14
N GLN A 259 -3.11 27.20 -7.29
CA GLN A 259 -3.51 27.68 -8.62
C GLN A 259 -4.09 26.57 -9.49
N PRO A 260 -5.05 26.87 -10.39
CA PRO A 260 -5.51 25.90 -11.38
C PRO A 260 -4.33 25.38 -12.21
N PHE A 261 -4.22 24.07 -12.32
CA PHE A 261 -3.10 23.42 -13.00
C PHE A 261 -3.56 22.63 -14.23
N TRP A 262 -4.57 21.78 -14.06
CA TRP A 262 -5.28 21.17 -15.20
C TRP A 262 -6.39 22.09 -15.68
N LYS A 263 -6.59 22.11 -17.01
CA LYS A 263 -7.62 22.90 -17.67
C LYS A 263 -8.97 22.19 -17.66
N ASN A 264 -8.97 20.86 -17.73
CA ASN A 264 -10.21 20.09 -17.67
C ASN A 264 -10.73 19.96 -16.24
N SER A 265 -12.03 19.74 -16.14
CA SER A 265 -12.71 19.40 -14.90
C SER A 265 -13.56 18.14 -15.09
N TYR A 266 -13.81 17.44 -13.99
CA TYR A 266 -14.38 16.10 -13.96
C TYR A 266 -15.48 15.99 -12.91
N ASP A 267 -16.39 15.03 -13.05
CA ASP A 267 -17.35 14.67 -11.99
C ASP A 267 -16.67 14.03 -10.79
N GLN A 268 -15.53 13.35 -11.02
CA GLN A 268 -14.59 12.87 -10.00
C GLN A 268 -13.15 12.94 -10.52
N LEU A 269 -12.20 13.24 -9.63
CA LEU A 269 -10.75 13.21 -9.88
C LEU A 269 -10.09 12.79 -8.56
N TRP A 270 -9.48 11.61 -8.50
CA TRP A 270 -8.87 11.06 -7.29
C TRP A 270 -7.75 10.08 -7.63
N LYS A 271 -7.07 9.53 -6.61
CA LYS A 271 -5.92 8.61 -6.76
C LYS A 271 -4.87 9.17 -7.74
N LEU A 272 -4.30 10.31 -7.38
CA LEU A 272 -3.18 10.90 -8.12
C LEU A 272 -1.97 9.97 -8.07
N LEU A 273 -1.28 9.88 -9.20
CA LEU A 273 -0.03 9.15 -9.34
C LEU A 273 0.95 9.99 -10.14
N VAL A 274 2.16 10.17 -9.63
CA VAL A 274 3.23 10.90 -10.32
C VAL A 274 4.35 9.93 -10.65
N SER A 275 4.75 9.88 -11.92
CA SER A 275 5.92 9.11 -12.32
C SER A 275 7.18 9.80 -11.79
N PRO A 276 7.98 9.19 -10.90
CA PRO A 276 9.17 9.82 -10.36
C PRO A 276 10.24 10.07 -11.44
N LYS A 277 10.27 9.24 -12.49
CA LYS A 277 11.25 9.36 -13.57
C LYS A 277 10.93 10.46 -14.57
N THR A 278 9.65 10.63 -14.91
CA THR A 278 9.23 11.51 -16.01
C THR A 278 8.50 12.77 -15.55
N GLY A 279 8.00 12.79 -14.32
CA GLY A 279 7.10 13.83 -13.82
C GLY A 279 5.69 13.76 -14.42
N ASN A 280 5.36 12.73 -15.21
CA ASN A 280 4.02 12.54 -15.75
C ASN A 280 3.01 12.31 -14.62
N ILE A 281 1.86 12.97 -14.70
CA ILE A 281 0.82 12.93 -13.69
C ILE A 281 -0.36 12.15 -14.26
N ALA A 282 -0.81 11.13 -13.54
CA ALA A 282 -2.02 10.37 -13.82
C ALA A 282 -3.03 10.52 -12.68
N ALA A 283 -4.31 10.35 -13.01
CA ALA A 283 -5.40 10.35 -12.05
C ALA A 283 -6.54 9.45 -12.52
N ILE A 284 -7.25 8.83 -11.58
CA ILE A 284 -8.55 8.21 -11.87
C ILE A 284 -9.58 9.33 -11.97
N VAL A 285 -10.30 9.39 -13.09
CA VAL A 285 -11.29 10.43 -13.35
C VAL A 285 -12.62 9.86 -13.81
N SER A 286 -13.67 10.64 -13.61
CA SER A 286 -14.99 10.40 -14.19
C SER A 286 -15.43 11.64 -14.96
N LYS A 287 -15.60 11.51 -16.28
CA LYS A 287 -16.09 12.61 -17.13
C LYS A 287 -17.58 12.85 -16.96
N GLU A 288 -18.31 11.77 -16.68
CA GLU A 288 -19.74 11.73 -16.47
C GLU A 288 -20.05 10.63 -15.44
N PHE A 289 -21.09 10.85 -14.65
CA PHE A 289 -21.50 9.95 -13.57
C PHE A 289 -21.50 8.46 -13.98
N GLY A 290 -20.81 7.65 -13.19
CA GLY A 290 -20.75 6.19 -13.38
C GLY A 290 -19.85 5.71 -14.52
N LYS A 291 -19.12 6.60 -15.18
CA LYS A 291 -18.11 6.24 -16.19
C LYS A 291 -16.72 6.70 -15.74
N TRP A 292 -15.81 5.73 -15.62
CA TRP A 292 -14.46 5.94 -15.13
C TRP A 292 -13.44 5.80 -16.26
N THR A 293 -12.39 6.61 -16.22
CA THR A 293 -11.23 6.54 -17.11
C THR A 293 -10.01 7.09 -16.38
N VAL A 294 -8.87 7.12 -17.06
CA VAL A 294 -7.63 7.71 -16.54
C VAL A 294 -7.37 9.02 -17.26
N ALA A 295 -7.02 10.08 -16.54
CA ALA A 295 -6.43 11.27 -17.12
C ALA A 295 -4.91 11.22 -16.91
N GLN A 296 -4.16 11.39 -17.99
CA GLN A 296 -2.71 11.49 -17.97
C GLN A 296 -2.30 12.86 -18.53
N ASN A 297 -1.62 13.67 -17.72
CA ASN A 297 -1.25 15.06 -18.04
C ASN A 297 -2.44 15.85 -18.60
N ASP A 298 -3.57 15.84 -17.87
CA ASP A 298 -4.83 16.48 -18.24
C ASP A 298 -5.56 15.89 -19.48
N ASN A 299 -5.02 14.84 -20.10
CA ASN A 299 -5.64 14.17 -21.23
C ASN A 299 -6.27 12.86 -20.78
N ALA A 300 -7.59 12.80 -20.82
CA ALA A 300 -8.32 11.59 -20.50
C ALA A 300 -8.25 10.55 -21.61
N TRP A 301 -7.91 9.32 -21.25
CA TRP A 301 -7.82 8.18 -22.14
C TRP A 301 -9.13 7.97 -22.92
N ASN A 302 -8.99 7.45 -24.15
CA ASN A 302 -10.11 7.11 -25.01
C ASN A 302 -10.65 5.70 -24.69
N MET A 303 -11.02 5.49 -23.43
CA MET A 303 -11.67 4.29 -22.94
C MET A 303 -12.53 4.63 -21.72
N SER A 304 -13.47 3.76 -21.39
CA SER A 304 -14.26 3.86 -20.16
C SER A 304 -14.42 2.51 -19.49
N ALA A 305 -14.57 2.52 -18.17
CA ALA A 305 -15.05 1.44 -17.34
C ALA A 305 -16.39 1.85 -16.70
N ASP A 306 -17.38 0.97 -16.69
CA ASP A 306 -18.73 1.26 -16.20
C ASP A 306 -18.98 0.95 -14.71
N GLN A 307 -17.99 0.35 -14.03
CA GLN A 307 -18.08 0.08 -12.60
C GLN A 307 -17.03 0.88 -11.82
N MET A 308 -15.74 0.66 -12.07
CA MET A 308 -14.66 1.38 -11.40
C MET A 308 -13.29 1.17 -12.05
N ILE A 309 -12.37 2.06 -11.70
CA ILE A 309 -10.93 1.83 -11.76
C ILE A 309 -10.46 1.84 -10.31
N SER A 310 -9.74 0.81 -9.87
CA SER A 310 -9.31 0.67 -8.47
C SER A 310 -7.92 1.21 -8.23
N ASP A 311 -7.02 1.07 -9.22
CA ASP A 311 -5.61 1.42 -9.05
C ASP A 311 -4.92 1.86 -10.34
N LEU A 312 -3.79 2.56 -10.18
CA LEU A 312 -2.89 3.01 -11.22
C LEU A 312 -1.45 2.70 -10.83
N VAL A 313 -0.66 2.18 -11.78
CA VAL A 313 0.75 1.85 -11.55
C VAL A 313 1.59 2.30 -12.74
N TYR A 314 2.69 3.02 -12.48
CA TYR A 314 3.71 3.31 -13.50
C TYR A 314 4.82 2.27 -13.45
N SER A 315 5.41 1.96 -14.61
CA SER A 315 6.75 1.39 -14.68
C SER A 315 7.78 2.33 -14.07
N LYS A 316 8.91 1.79 -13.60
CA LYS A 316 9.97 2.58 -12.96
C LYS A 316 10.55 3.66 -13.87
N ASP A 317 10.65 3.38 -15.17
CA ASP A 317 11.07 4.35 -16.19
C ASP A 317 9.96 5.36 -16.60
N GLY A 318 8.72 5.15 -16.17
CA GLY A 318 7.56 5.97 -16.49
C GLY A 318 6.99 5.80 -17.90
N SER A 319 7.49 4.84 -18.68
CA SER A 319 7.04 4.60 -20.07
C SER A 319 5.68 3.89 -20.16
N THR A 320 5.30 3.17 -19.11
CA THR A 320 4.08 2.36 -19.07
C THR A 320 3.22 2.71 -17.88
N LEU A 321 1.96 3.04 -18.14
CA LEU A 321 0.92 3.27 -17.15
C LEU A 321 -0.15 2.17 -17.26
N VAL A 322 -0.38 1.48 -16.15
CA VAL A 322 -1.37 0.41 -16.02
C VAL A 322 -2.52 0.90 -15.14
N ALA A 323 -3.75 0.60 -15.54
CA ALA A 323 -4.94 0.79 -14.73
C ALA A 323 -5.61 -0.55 -14.45
N VAL A 324 -5.92 -0.82 -13.18
CA VAL A 324 -6.72 -1.98 -12.77
C VAL A 324 -8.19 -1.57 -12.75
N LEU A 325 -9.04 -2.27 -13.50
CA LEU A 325 -10.41 -1.82 -13.72
C LEU A 325 -11.42 -2.96 -13.75
N LYS A 326 -12.65 -2.62 -13.39
CA LYS A 326 -13.81 -3.49 -13.52
C LYS A 326 -14.78 -2.88 -14.54
N ASP A 327 -15.05 -3.63 -15.60
CA ASP A 327 -15.89 -3.22 -16.73
C ASP A 327 -16.81 -4.38 -17.11
N LYS A 328 -18.11 -4.11 -17.24
CA LYS A 328 -19.13 -5.10 -17.65
C LYS A 328 -19.14 -6.37 -16.80
N GLY A 329 -18.90 -6.23 -15.50
CA GLY A 329 -18.92 -7.33 -14.53
C GLY A 329 -17.60 -8.07 -14.35
N ALA A 330 -16.60 -7.83 -15.20
CA ALA A 330 -15.31 -8.53 -15.15
C ALA A 330 -14.16 -7.58 -14.82
N TRP A 331 -13.14 -8.13 -14.16
CA TRP A 331 -11.88 -7.42 -13.94
C TRP A 331 -10.92 -7.61 -15.11
N THR A 332 -10.17 -6.55 -15.41
CA THR A 332 -9.15 -6.52 -16.47
C THR A 332 -8.14 -5.40 -16.19
N LEU A 333 -7.15 -5.27 -17.08
CA LEU A 333 -6.20 -4.16 -17.09
C LEU A 333 -6.43 -3.25 -18.31
N ALA A 334 -6.01 -2.00 -18.19
CA ALA A 334 -5.68 -1.17 -19.34
C ALA A 334 -4.22 -0.73 -19.25
N VAL A 335 -3.46 -0.97 -20.31
CA VAL A 335 -2.04 -0.62 -20.39
C VAL A 335 -1.89 0.44 -21.46
N ASN A 336 -1.38 1.62 -21.09
CA ASN A 336 -1.25 2.77 -21.98
C ASN A 336 -2.51 2.94 -22.83
N GLN A 337 -3.63 3.30 -22.18
CA GLN A 337 -4.97 3.52 -22.75
C GLN A 337 -5.65 2.32 -23.45
N LYS A 338 -4.98 1.18 -23.62
CA LYS A 338 -5.55 0.00 -24.29
C LYS A 338 -6.04 -1.02 -23.27
N LYS A 339 -7.34 -1.28 -23.24
CA LYS A 339 -7.93 -2.37 -22.46
C LYS A 339 -7.42 -3.72 -22.97
N TRP A 340 -7.06 -4.59 -22.05
CA TRP A 340 -6.72 -5.98 -22.32
C TRP A 340 -7.97 -6.78 -22.68
N ASP A 341 -7.79 -7.78 -23.55
CA ASP A 341 -8.83 -8.77 -23.88
C ASP A 341 -8.78 -9.89 -22.83
N LEU A 342 -9.13 -9.49 -21.61
CA LEU A 342 -9.05 -10.31 -20.41
C LEU A 342 -10.32 -10.09 -19.60
N ALA A 343 -10.90 -11.19 -19.10
CA ALA A 343 -12.05 -11.18 -18.22
C ALA A 343 -11.82 -12.17 -17.07
N ALA A 344 -11.72 -11.62 -15.86
CA ALA A 344 -11.43 -12.36 -14.62
C ALA A 344 -12.45 -12.01 -13.51
N ASP A 345 -12.56 -12.90 -12.53
CA ASP A 345 -13.38 -12.69 -11.33
C ASP A 345 -12.67 -11.76 -10.35
N LYS A 346 -11.33 -11.80 -10.32
CA LYS A 346 -10.44 -10.86 -9.64
C LYS A 346 -9.15 -10.63 -10.43
N VAL A 347 -8.57 -9.46 -10.25
CA VAL A 347 -7.21 -9.10 -10.71
C VAL A 347 -6.45 -8.62 -9.48
N PHE A 348 -5.24 -9.16 -9.28
CA PHE A 348 -4.35 -8.78 -8.19
C PHE A 348 -3.37 -7.69 -8.65
N ASP A 349 -2.43 -7.31 -7.80
CA ASP A 349 -1.49 -6.22 -8.07
C ASP A 349 -0.63 -6.49 -9.32
N PRO A 350 -0.58 -5.56 -10.30
CA PRO A 350 0.29 -5.69 -11.46
C PRO A 350 1.78 -5.63 -11.08
N CYS A 351 2.58 -6.50 -11.71
CA CYS A 351 4.03 -6.44 -11.71
C CYS A 351 4.51 -5.92 -13.07
N ILE A 352 5.32 -4.86 -13.09
CA ILE A 352 5.82 -4.24 -14.32
C ILE A 352 7.35 -4.28 -14.32
N SER A 353 7.96 -4.61 -15.46
CA SER A 353 9.41 -4.51 -15.61
C SER A 353 9.90 -3.07 -15.42
N SER A 354 11.18 -2.92 -15.08
CA SER A 354 11.76 -1.59 -14.83
C SER A 354 11.67 -0.65 -16.04
N ASP A 355 11.73 -1.20 -17.25
CA ASP A 355 11.62 -0.50 -18.53
C ASP A 355 10.18 -0.49 -19.12
N GLY A 356 9.19 -1.00 -18.37
CA GLY A 356 7.80 -1.06 -18.81
C GLY A 356 7.47 -2.04 -19.93
N SER A 357 8.45 -2.78 -20.47
CA SER A 357 8.24 -3.70 -21.60
C SER A 357 7.40 -4.94 -21.26
N ILE A 358 7.38 -5.34 -20.00
CA ILE A 358 6.63 -6.49 -19.49
C ILE A 358 5.64 -6.01 -18.44
N VAL A 359 4.35 -6.27 -18.66
CA VAL A 359 3.29 -6.14 -17.67
C VAL A 359 2.77 -7.53 -17.36
N SER A 360 2.83 -7.91 -16.09
CA SER A 360 2.38 -9.21 -15.60
C SER A 360 1.39 -9.02 -14.46
N VAL A 361 0.45 -9.95 -14.30
CA VAL A 361 -0.53 -9.91 -13.23
C VAL A 361 -1.03 -11.31 -12.90
N VAL A 362 -1.44 -11.53 -11.65
CA VAL A 362 -2.20 -12.71 -11.27
C VAL A 362 -3.69 -12.41 -11.39
N ILE A 363 -4.46 -13.37 -11.85
CA ILE A 363 -5.92 -13.30 -11.88
C ILE A 363 -6.54 -14.51 -11.17
N GLU A 364 -7.75 -14.32 -10.65
CA GLU A 364 -8.62 -15.42 -10.25
C GLU A 364 -9.73 -15.58 -11.30
N LYS A 365 -9.96 -16.81 -11.74
CA LYS A 365 -11.06 -17.17 -12.64
C LYS A 365 -11.60 -18.54 -12.26
N GLN A 366 -12.89 -18.60 -11.95
CA GLN A 366 -13.59 -19.82 -11.54
C GLN A 366 -12.91 -20.53 -10.36
N GLY A 367 -12.44 -19.76 -9.37
CA GLY A 367 -11.77 -20.28 -8.17
C GLY A 367 -10.33 -20.78 -8.39
N GLN A 368 -9.75 -20.59 -9.58
CA GLN A 368 -8.35 -20.91 -9.86
C GLN A 368 -7.55 -19.66 -10.19
N TYR A 369 -6.26 -19.70 -9.84
CA TYR A 369 -5.32 -18.61 -10.09
C TYR A 369 -4.52 -18.86 -11.36
N PHE A 370 -4.29 -17.79 -12.13
CA PHE A 370 -3.51 -17.83 -13.37
C PHE A 370 -2.54 -16.65 -13.44
N LEU A 371 -1.37 -16.89 -14.04
CA LEU A 371 -0.43 -15.85 -14.44
C LEU A 371 -0.86 -15.28 -15.81
N VAL A 372 -0.83 -13.96 -15.96
CA VAL A 372 -1.03 -13.28 -17.24
C VAL A 372 0.19 -12.40 -17.51
N VAL A 373 0.78 -12.52 -18.70
CA VAL A 373 1.92 -11.70 -19.13
C VAL A 373 1.56 -11.04 -20.46
N ASN A 374 1.63 -9.71 -20.54
CA ASN A 374 1.37 -8.92 -21.75
C ASN A 374 0.07 -9.33 -22.46
N ASN A 375 -1.04 -9.39 -21.72
CA ASN A 375 -2.37 -9.82 -22.21
C ASN A 375 -2.45 -11.30 -22.68
N HIS A 376 -1.45 -12.13 -22.35
CA HIS A 376 -1.47 -13.58 -22.59
C HIS A 376 -1.64 -14.35 -21.28
N VAL A 377 -2.71 -15.14 -21.17
CA VAL A 377 -2.95 -16.01 -20.01
C VAL A 377 -2.09 -17.25 -20.13
N ILE A 378 -1.19 -17.45 -19.16
CA ILE A 378 -0.34 -18.64 -19.10
C ILE A 378 -1.22 -19.85 -18.68
N PRO A 379 -1.16 -20.98 -19.41
CA PRO A 379 -1.97 -22.15 -19.08
C PRO A 379 -1.65 -22.74 -17.71
N ASN A 380 -2.60 -23.53 -17.19
CA ASN A 380 -2.63 -24.21 -15.90
C ASN A 380 -3.08 -23.33 -14.74
N GLY A 381 -4.19 -23.74 -14.11
CA GLY A 381 -4.67 -23.12 -12.88
C GLY A 381 -3.89 -23.60 -11.65
N TYR A 382 -3.86 -22.74 -10.65
CA TYR A 382 -3.25 -22.95 -9.32
C TYR A 382 -4.29 -22.72 -8.22
N ASP A 383 -4.03 -23.27 -7.03
CA ASP A 383 -4.90 -23.11 -5.86
C ASP A 383 -4.72 -21.71 -5.23
N PHE A 384 -3.50 -21.18 -5.33
CA PHE A 384 -3.10 -19.87 -4.86
C PHE A 384 -1.89 -19.38 -5.64
N MET A 385 -1.80 -18.07 -5.86
CA MET A 385 -0.63 -17.41 -6.45
C MET A 385 -0.43 -16.05 -5.79
N THR A 386 0.83 -15.69 -5.54
CA THR A 386 1.20 -14.31 -5.21
C THR A 386 1.70 -13.58 -6.46
N THR A 387 1.78 -12.25 -6.39
CA THR A 387 2.32 -11.38 -7.46
C THR A 387 3.64 -11.96 -7.98
N PRO A 388 3.90 -12.02 -9.30
CA PRO A 388 5.16 -12.56 -9.81
C PRO A 388 6.31 -11.56 -9.65
N VAL A 389 7.53 -12.00 -9.94
CA VAL A 389 8.71 -11.13 -10.04
C VAL A 389 9.31 -11.25 -11.44
N ILE A 390 9.59 -10.12 -12.10
CA ILE A 390 10.24 -10.11 -13.42
C ILE A 390 11.76 -9.96 -13.21
N SER A 391 12.56 -10.72 -13.97
CA SER A 391 14.02 -10.61 -13.87
C SER A 391 14.53 -9.25 -14.35
N PRO A 392 15.65 -8.73 -13.81
CA PRO A 392 16.16 -7.40 -14.18
C PRO A 392 16.47 -7.21 -15.66
N ASP A 393 16.78 -8.30 -16.38
CA ASP A 393 17.07 -8.34 -17.81
C ASP A 393 15.82 -8.58 -18.68
N ASN A 394 14.64 -8.69 -18.06
CA ASN A 394 13.35 -8.95 -18.71
C ASN A 394 13.31 -10.22 -19.56
N THR A 395 14.10 -11.24 -19.20
CA THR A 395 14.10 -12.53 -19.93
C THR A 395 13.31 -13.63 -19.21
N LYS A 396 13.07 -13.47 -17.90
CA LYS A 396 12.44 -14.47 -17.04
C LYS A 396 11.37 -13.85 -16.14
N ILE A 397 10.47 -14.70 -15.68
CA ILE A 397 9.50 -14.39 -14.64
C ILE A 397 9.51 -15.49 -13.58
N MET A 398 9.55 -15.08 -12.32
CA MET A 398 9.44 -15.96 -11.17
C MET A 398 7.98 -16.03 -10.77
N GLN A 399 7.42 -17.22 -10.95
CA GLN A 399 6.10 -17.59 -10.49
C GLN A 399 6.19 -18.18 -9.09
N ARG A 400 5.28 -17.77 -8.21
CA ARG A 400 5.20 -18.21 -6.81
C ARG A 400 3.76 -18.65 -6.56
N ALA A 401 3.55 -19.95 -6.46
CA ALA A 401 2.20 -20.53 -6.51
C ALA A 401 2.07 -21.76 -5.60
N VAL A 402 0.86 -22.08 -5.17
CA VAL A 402 0.55 -23.36 -4.54
C VAL A 402 -0.30 -24.18 -5.49
N LYS A 403 0.07 -25.45 -5.66
CA LYS A 403 -0.68 -26.43 -6.44
C LYS A 403 -0.70 -27.77 -5.73
N ASP A 404 -1.89 -28.32 -5.56
CA ASP A 404 -2.12 -29.61 -4.90
C ASP A 404 -1.48 -29.66 -3.49
N GLY A 405 -1.43 -28.51 -2.83
CA GLY A 405 -0.83 -28.35 -1.50
C GLY A 405 0.70 -28.34 -1.46
N VAL A 406 1.36 -28.11 -2.60
CA VAL A 406 2.81 -27.88 -2.70
C VAL A 406 3.04 -26.45 -3.17
N TYR A 407 3.81 -25.68 -2.40
CA TYR A 407 4.31 -24.39 -2.84
C TYR A 407 5.42 -24.59 -3.86
N GLN A 408 5.38 -23.83 -4.96
CA GLN A 408 6.29 -23.88 -6.08
C GLN A 408 6.83 -22.48 -6.35
N ARG A 409 8.16 -22.35 -6.25
CA ARG A 409 8.92 -21.24 -6.79
C ARG A 409 9.49 -21.66 -8.13
N GLN A 410 8.89 -21.18 -9.22
CA GLN A 410 9.23 -21.59 -10.58
C GLN A 410 9.75 -20.43 -11.42
N ILE A 411 10.88 -20.64 -12.10
CA ILE A 411 11.44 -19.68 -13.07
C ILE A 411 10.97 -20.05 -14.47
N LEU A 412 10.22 -19.16 -15.10
CA LEU A 412 9.72 -19.31 -16.47
C LEU A 412 10.49 -18.37 -17.40
N SER A 413 10.85 -18.86 -18.59
CA SER A 413 11.49 -18.06 -19.63
C SER A 413 10.41 -17.34 -20.43
N LEU A 414 10.48 -16.01 -20.54
CA LEU A 414 9.45 -15.22 -21.21
C LEU A 414 9.33 -15.57 -22.70
N ASN A 415 10.44 -15.86 -23.38
CA ASN A 415 10.46 -16.31 -24.78
C ASN A 415 9.83 -17.69 -25.03
N LYS A 416 9.49 -18.46 -23.98
CA LYS A 416 8.84 -19.77 -24.10
C LYS A 416 7.34 -19.70 -23.82
N ILE A 417 6.91 -18.69 -23.08
CA ILE A 417 5.52 -18.55 -22.60
C ILE A 417 4.76 -17.42 -23.31
N LEU A 418 5.48 -16.56 -24.06
CA LEU A 418 4.96 -15.57 -25.01
C LEU A 418 5.30 -16.04 -26.41
#